data_AF-A0A6G7C5A7-F1
#
_entry.id   AF-A0A6G7C5A7-F1
#
_cell.length_a   1.000
_cell.length_b   1.000
_cell.length_c   1.000
_cell.angle_alpha   90.00
_cell.angle_beta   90.00
_cell.angle_gamma   90.00
#
_symmetry.space_group_name_H-M   'P 1'
#
loop_
_entity.id
_entity.type
_entity.pdbx_description
1 polymer ?
#
loop_
_entity_poly.entity_id
_entity_poly.type
_entity_poly.pdbx_seq_one_letter_code
_entity_poly.pdbx_strand_id
1 'polypeptide(L)'
;MRKYLIPIATVILVVSAILIFSNTARYELAKRMNMISAGSYAFSESYDLPYSEASVIKAIEKFKEKNPKYKVPEVSISSNNSFILEDSRSENGLWFVAYLYDSNENKILNIAIRGNETNSTLEFASINNGLRIGNWKDINRDFSYDENQQLKNRFEESYLNPIKKLLENN
;
A
#
# COMPACT_ATOMS: atom_id res chain seq x y z
N MET A 1 -3.98 -50.09 16.25
CA MET A 1 -4.23 -48.90 15.39
C MET A 1 -5.00 -47.77 16.09
N ARG A 2 -6.12 -48.03 16.79
CA ARG A 2 -6.99 -46.99 17.38
C ARG A 2 -6.35 -46.11 18.49
N LYS A 3 -5.33 -46.62 19.21
CA LYS A 3 -4.64 -45.90 20.30
C LYS A 3 -3.85 -44.66 19.85
N TYR A 4 -3.41 -44.64 18.58
CA TYR A 4 -2.68 -43.48 18.03
C TYR A 4 -3.58 -42.51 17.27
N LEU A 5 -4.79 -42.93 16.89
CA LEU A 5 -5.74 -42.08 16.14
C LEU A 5 -6.26 -40.89 16.97
N ILE A 6 -6.51 -41.10 18.26
CA ILE A 6 -6.99 -40.05 19.17
C ILE A 6 -5.93 -38.96 19.38
N PRO A 7 -4.68 -39.25 19.78
CA PRO A 7 -3.67 -38.21 19.95
C PRO A 7 -3.32 -37.50 18.63
N ILE A 8 -3.31 -38.21 17.50
CA ILE A 8 -3.11 -37.59 16.18
C ILE A 8 -4.24 -36.60 15.86
N ALA A 9 -5.50 -36.99 16.06
CA ALA A 9 -6.64 -36.10 15.83
C ALA A 9 -6.62 -34.86 16.74
N THR A 10 -6.22 -35.02 18.01
CA THR A 10 -6.08 -33.89 18.94
C THR A 10 -4.97 -32.93 18.51
N VAL A 11 -3.80 -33.44 18.11
CA VAL A 11 -2.70 -32.59 17.61
C VAL A 11 -3.14 -31.82 16.36
N ILE A 12 -3.84 -32.46 15.42
CA ILE A 12 -4.37 -31.80 14.23
C ILE A 12 -5.34 -30.68 14.61
N LEU A 13 -6.28 -30.92 15.54
CA LEU A 13 -7.23 -29.89 15.98
C LEU A 13 -6.54 -28.70 16.65
N VAL A 14 -5.52 -28.95 17.48
CA VAL A 14 -4.77 -27.89 18.16
C VAL A 14 -3.96 -27.07 17.15
N VAL A 15 -3.27 -27.72 16.21
CA VAL A 15 -2.52 -27.02 15.14
C VAL A 15 -3.47 -26.22 14.25
N SER A 16 -4.62 -26.79 13.87
CA SER A 16 -5.65 -26.09 13.11
C SER A 16 -6.19 -24.88 13.87
N ALA A 17 -6.43 -24.99 15.18
CA ALA A 17 -6.85 -23.86 15.99
C ALA A 17 -5.76 -22.76 16.02
N ILE A 18 -4.50 -23.11 16.24
CA ILE A 18 -3.38 -22.14 16.23
C ILE A 18 -3.28 -21.43 14.87
N LEU A 19 -3.42 -22.14 13.76
CA LEU A 19 -3.42 -21.57 12.41
C LEU A 19 -4.66 -20.69 12.16
N ILE A 20 -5.82 -21.09 12.67
CA ILE A 20 -7.05 -20.30 12.57
C ILE A 20 -6.95 -19.03 13.40
N PHE A 21 -6.30 -19.02 14.57
CA PHE A 21 -6.23 -17.83 15.43
C PHE A 21 -4.97 -16.97 15.19
N SER A 22 -4.00 -17.46 14.43
CA SER A 22 -2.80 -16.69 14.08
C SER A 22 -3.10 -15.65 13.01
N ASN A 23 -2.96 -14.36 13.36
CA ASN A 23 -3.05 -13.25 12.40
C ASN A 23 -2.05 -13.41 11.26
N THR A 24 -0.84 -13.89 11.55
CA THR A 24 0.19 -14.16 10.53
C THR A 24 -0.26 -15.25 9.55
N ALA A 25 -0.85 -16.34 10.04
CA ALA A 25 -1.34 -17.42 9.17
C ALA A 25 -2.51 -16.96 8.28
N ARG A 26 -3.47 -16.21 8.85
CA ARG A 26 -4.58 -15.61 8.08
C ARG A 26 -4.06 -14.64 7.02
N TYR A 27 -3.09 -13.81 7.36
CA TYR A 27 -2.48 -12.85 6.44
C TYR A 27 -1.80 -13.56 5.26
N GLU A 28 -0.98 -14.60 5.52
CA GLU A 28 -0.34 -15.37 4.45
C GLU A 28 -1.34 -16.14 3.57
N LEU A 29 -2.47 -16.59 4.12
CA LEU A 29 -3.56 -17.15 3.34
C LEU A 29 -4.24 -16.10 2.45
N ALA A 30 -4.50 -14.90 3.00
CA ALA A 30 -5.11 -13.79 2.25
C ALA A 30 -4.23 -13.36 1.05
N LYS A 31 -2.90 -13.29 1.23
CA LYS A 31 -1.95 -13.03 0.13
C LYS A 31 -2.16 -13.98 -1.05
N ARG A 32 -2.33 -15.27 -0.76
CA ARG A 32 -2.48 -16.32 -1.79
C ARG A 32 -3.83 -16.23 -2.50
N MET A 33 -4.88 -15.83 -1.80
CA MET A 33 -6.22 -15.66 -2.37
C MET A 33 -6.31 -14.42 -3.27
N ASN A 34 -5.67 -13.31 -2.90
CA ASN A 34 -5.69 -12.06 -3.67
C ASN A 34 -5.06 -12.21 -5.07
N MET A 35 -4.18 -13.20 -5.27
CA MET A 35 -3.57 -13.52 -6.58
C MET A 35 -4.60 -13.98 -7.63
N ILE A 36 -5.78 -14.45 -7.21
CA ILE A 36 -6.77 -15.08 -8.10
C ILE A 36 -7.84 -14.07 -8.58
N SER A 37 -7.93 -12.88 -7.96
CA SER A 37 -8.99 -11.89 -8.22
C SER A 37 -8.47 -10.48 -8.57
N ALA A 38 -7.23 -10.39 -9.04
CA ALA A 38 -6.45 -9.16 -9.04
C ALA A 38 -6.76 -8.18 -10.19
N GLY A 39 -7.37 -7.02 -9.88
CA GLY A 39 -7.25 -5.81 -10.72
C GLY A 39 -5.84 -5.19 -10.65
N SER A 40 -5.65 -3.97 -11.18
CA SER A 40 -4.33 -3.31 -11.29
C SER A 40 -3.57 -3.12 -9.95
N TYR A 41 -4.27 -3.12 -8.82
CA TYR A 41 -3.72 -2.92 -7.47
C TYR A 41 -4.19 -4.00 -6.48
N ALA A 42 -4.08 -5.28 -6.83
CA ALA A 42 -4.66 -6.36 -6.02
C ALA A 42 -4.07 -6.58 -4.63
N PHE A 43 -2.89 -6.04 -4.38
CA PHE A 43 -2.17 -6.16 -3.12
C PHE A 43 -1.97 -4.79 -2.44
N SER A 44 -2.69 -3.75 -2.87
CA SER A 44 -2.66 -2.46 -2.18
C SER A 44 -3.44 -2.53 -0.87
N GLU A 45 -3.23 -1.53 -0.02
CA GLU A 45 -4.18 -1.17 1.03
C GLU A 45 -5.14 -0.10 0.52
N SER A 46 -6.43 -0.40 0.51
CA SER A 46 -7.48 0.47 -0.04
C SER A 46 -8.11 1.34 1.04
N TYR A 47 -8.29 2.62 0.75
CA TYR A 47 -8.98 3.58 1.59
C TYR A 47 -10.08 4.27 0.80
N ASP A 48 -11.33 4.01 1.16
CA ASP A 48 -12.47 4.70 0.57
C ASP A 48 -12.61 6.11 1.17
N LEU A 49 -12.80 7.08 0.28
CA LEU A 49 -12.88 8.50 0.59
C LEU A 49 -14.19 9.05 0.01
N PRO A 50 -15.07 9.66 0.84
CA PRO A 50 -16.32 10.28 0.40
C PRO A 50 -16.05 11.65 -0.24
N TYR A 51 -15.07 11.72 -1.14
CA TYR A 51 -14.64 12.90 -1.87
C TYR A 51 -14.39 12.54 -3.33
N SER A 52 -14.58 13.53 -4.21
CA SER A 52 -14.29 13.37 -5.63
C SER A 52 -12.82 13.03 -5.87
N GLU A 53 -12.54 12.29 -6.96
CA GLU A 53 -11.18 11.98 -7.37
C GLU A 53 -10.33 13.27 -7.52
N ALA A 54 -10.89 14.29 -8.17
CA ALA A 54 -10.22 15.57 -8.38
C ALA A 54 -9.86 16.27 -7.06
N SER A 55 -10.75 16.23 -6.07
CA SER A 55 -10.48 16.80 -4.74
C SER A 55 -9.35 16.06 -4.03
N VAL A 56 -9.31 14.73 -4.12
CA VAL A 56 -8.23 13.92 -3.52
C VAL A 56 -6.89 14.21 -4.18
N ILE A 57 -6.82 14.27 -5.51
CA ILE A 57 -5.59 14.62 -6.25
C ILE A 57 -5.09 16.01 -5.81
N LYS A 58 -5.97 17.02 -5.80
CA LYS A 58 -5.63 18.38 -5.37
C LYS A 58 -5.15 18.43 -3.91
N ALA A 59 -5.74 17.62 -3.03
CA ALA A 59 -5.30 17.53 -1.64
C ALA A 59 -3.90 16.91 -1.50
N ILE A 60 -3.55 15.92 -2.33
CA ILE A 60 -2.20 15.32 -2.39
C ILE A 60 -1.18 16.36 -2.90
N GLU A 61 -1.51 17.10 -3.95
CA GLU A 61 -0.66 18.19 -4.46
C GLU A 61 -0.39 19.24 -3.36
N LYS A 62 -1.45 19.75 -2.74
CA LYS A 62 -1.36 20.72 -1.62
C LYS A 62 -0.59 20.15 -0.43
N PHE A 63 -0.72 18.86 -0.15
CA PHE A 63 0.05 18.18 0.89
C PHE A 63 1.56 18.24 0.57
N LYS A 64 1.95 17.89 -0.67
CA LYS A 64 3.35 17.94 -1.12
C LYS A 64 3.91 19.36 -1.14
N GLU A 65 3.11 20.34 -1.52
CA GLU A 65 3.48 21.77 -1.48
C GLU A 65 3.77 22.25 -0.06
N LYS A 66 2.86 21.94 0.88
CA LYS A 66 3.04 22.30 2.30
C LYS A 66 4.13 21.50 2.99
N ASN A 67 4.50 20.34 2.46
CA ASN A 67 5.49 19.44 3.04
C ASN A 67 6.51 19.00 1.99
N PRO A 68 7.43 19.89 1.54
CA PRO A 68 8.38 19.58 0.46
C PRO A 68 9.25 18.36 0.72
N LYS A 69 9.48 17.98 1.99
CA LYS A 69 10.22 16.76 2.37
C LYS A 69 9.60 15.46 1.85
N TYR A 70 8.30 15.47 1.50
CA TYR A 70 7.59 14.33 0.96
C TYR A 70 7.54 14.33 -0.58
N LYS A 71 8.12 15.33 -1.24
CA LYS A 71 8.32 15.31 -2.69
C LYS A 71 9.46 14.35 -3.03
N VAL A 72 9.24 13.54 -4.06
CA VAL A 72 10.26 12.62 -4.56
C VAL A 72 11.37 13.44 -5.21
N PRO A 73 12.65 13.29 -4.79
CA PRO A 73 13.78 13.90 -5.48
C PRO A 73 14.00 13.20 -6.83
N GLU A 74 15.00 13.62 -7.60
CA GLU A 74 15.36 12.87 -8.81
C GLU A 74 15.73 11.43 -8.50
N VAL A 75 15.32 10.54 -9.39
CA VAL A 75 15.49 9.09 -9.27
C VAL A 75 16.27 8.55 -10.47
N SER A 76 16.78 7.33 -10.34
CA SER A 76 17.56 6.67 -11.39
C SER A 76 17.08 5.25 -11.64
N ILE A 77 17.32 4.71 -12.83
CA ILE A 77 17.16 3.27 -13.12
C ILE A 77 18.55 2.60 -13.15
N SER A 78 19.57 3.37 -13.51
CA SER A 78 20.98 2.99 -13.65
C SER A 78 21.89 4.09 -13.12
N SER A 79 23.19 3.83 -12.99
CA SER A 79 24.16 4.84 -12.51
C SER A 79 24.30 6.07 -13.40
N ASN A 80 23.87 5.99 -14.65
CA ASN A 80 24.17 7.00 -15.68
C ASN A 80 22.93 7.80 -16.12
N ASN A 81 21.81 7.66 -15.41
CA ASN A 81 20.60 8.42 -15.69
C ASN A 81 19.95 8.97 -14.42
N SER A 82 19.31 10.13 -14.56
CA SER A 82 18.50 10.77 -13.52
C SER A 82 17.25 11.33 -14.19
N PHE A 83 16.09 11.22 -13.54
CA PHE A 83 14.83 11.73 -14.03
C PHE A 83 13.87 12.03 -12.88
N ILE A 84 12.84 12.82 -13.18
CA ILE A 84 11.77 13.14 -12.23
C ILE A 84 10.70 12.05 -12.32
N LEU A 85 10.30 11.51 -11.18
CA LEU A 85 9.17 10.59 -11.10
C LEU A 85 7.87 11.39 -11.00
N GLU A 86 7.17 11.53 -12.12
CA GLU A 86 5.98 12.38 -12.23
C GLU A 86 4.70 11.67 -11.76
N ASP A 87 3.86 12.41 -11.03
CA ASP A 87 2.48 12.00 -10.82
C ASP A 87 1.72 12.13 -12.14
N SER A 88 0.97 11.10 -12.51
CA SER A 88 0.33 11.06 -13.82
C SER A 88 -0.84 10.10 -13.88
N ARG A 89 -1.66 10.24 -14.92
CA ARG A 89 -2.67 9.24 -15.21
C ARG A 89 -2.00 7.97 -15.75
N SER A 90 -2.43 6.81 -15.26
CA SER A 90 -2.00 5.51 -15.76
C SER A 90 -2.30 5.37 -17.26
N GLU A 91 -1.57 4.48 -17.93
CA GLU A 91 -1.68 4.29 -19.39
C GLU A 91 -3.12 3.98 -19.86
N ASN A 92 -3.89 3.24 -19.05
CA ASN A 92 -5.28 2.91 -19.35
C ASN A 92 -6.28 4.03 -18.97
N GLY A 93 -5.82 5.16 -18.44
CA GLY A 93 -6.66 6.29 -18.05
C GLY A 93 -7.46 6.10 -16.76
N LEU A 94 -7.44 4.91 -16.14
CA LEU A 94 -8.35 4.57 -15.05
C LEU A 94 -7.88 5.02 -13.67
N TRP A 95 -6.58 5.22 -13.48
CA TRP A 95 -5.99 5.52 -12.19
C TRP A 95 -5.10 6.74 -12.29
N PHE A 96 -5.20 7.67 -11.35
CA PHE A 96 -4.17 8.67 -11.15
C PHE A 96 -3.10 8.09 -10.20
N VAL A 97 -1.85 8.05 -10.64
CA VAL A 97 -0.73 7.52 -9.86
C VAL A 97 0.06 8.69 -9.31
N ALA A 98 0.36 8.64 -8.01
CA ALA A 98 1.17 9.64 -7.36
C ALA A 98 2.25 8.99 -6.48
N TYR A 99 3.35 9.71 -6.30
CA TYR A 99 4.49 9.23 -5.54
C TYR A 99 4.84 10.14 -4.36
N LEU A 100 5.08 9.54 -3.20
CA LEU A 100 5.47 10.26 -1.97
C LEU A 100 6.83 9.76 -1.50
N TYR A 101 7.63 10.62 -0.89
CA TYR A 101 8.96 10.25 -0.38
C TYR A 101 8.96 10.21 1.15
N ASP A 102 9.53 9.15 1.75
CA ASP A 102 9.93 9.14 3.15
C ASP A 102 11.44 9.36 3.21
N SER A 103 11.87 10.56 3.59
CA SER A 103 13.29 10.90 3.70
C SER A 103 13.97 10.25 4.90
N ASN A 104 13.23 9.85 5.93
CA ASN A 104 13.81 9.20 7.11
C ASN A 104 14.25 7.76 6.78
N GLU A 105 13.46 7.08 5.94
CA GLU A 105 13.76 5.70 5.52
C GLU A 105 14.33 5.58 4.12
N ASN A 106 14.46 6.71 3.41
CA ASN A 106 14.85 6.75 2.00
C ASN A 106 14.00 5.79 1.16
N LYS A 107 12.68 6.01 1.17
CA LYS A 107 11.69 5.16 0.47
C LYS A 107 10.75 6.01 -0.37
N ILE A 108 10.34 5.47 -1.52
CA ILE A 108 9.29 6.05 -2.36
C ILE A 108 8.03 5.20 -2.19
N LEU A 109 6.93 5.84 -1.84
CA LEU A 109 5.62 5.23 -1.71
C LEU A 109 4.84 5.52 -3.00
N ASN A 110 4.27 4.48 -3.60
CA ASN A 110 3.38 4.57 -4.75
C ASN A 110 1.93 4.49 -4.26
N ILE A 111 1.14 5.49 -4.60
CA ILE A 111 -0.30 5.50 -4.36
C ILE A 111 -1.04 5.63 -5.69
N ALA A 112 -2.23 5.03 -5.76
CA ALA A 112 -3.13 5.16 -6.89
C ALA A 112 -4.50 5.64 -6.44
N ILE A 113 -5.10 6.56 -7.18
CA ILE A 113 -6.42 7.11 -6.90
C ILE A 113 -7.33 6.82 -8.07
N ARG A 114 -8.53 6.35 -7.77
CA ARG A 114 -9.60 6.22 -8.75
C ARG A 114 -10.92 6.61 -8.13
N GLY A 115 -11.74 7.34 -8.86
CA GLY A 115 -13.06 7.70 -8.36
C GLY A 115 -13.93 8.38 -9.40
N ASN A 116 -14.97 9.02 -8.89
CA ASN A 116 -15.88 9.85 -9.65
C ASN A 116 -16.01 11.23 -8.97
N GLU A 117 -17.08 11.96 -9.26
CA GLU A 117 -17.33 13.31 -8.75
C GLU A 117 -17.69 13.37 -7.26
N THR A 118 -17.93 12.23 -6.60
CA THR A 118 -18.43 12.19 -5.22
C THR A 118 -17.64 11.25 -4.31
N ASN A 119 -17.09 10.17 -4.87
CA ASN A 119 -16.39 9.14 -4.10
C ASN A 119 -15.13 8.72 -4.85
N SER A 120 -14.12 8.33 -4.08
CA SER A 120 -12.87 7.81 -4.61
C SER A 120 -12.27 6.78 -3.67
N THR A 121 -11.42 5.94 -4.22
CA THR A 121 -10.59 5.01 -3.47
C THR A 121 -9.14 5.41 -3.68
N LEU A 122 -8.39 5.51 -2.58
CA LEU A 122 -6.95 5.66 -2.57
C LEU A 122 -6.33 4.31 -2.22
N GLU A 123 -5.43 3.84 -3.07
CA GLU A 123 -4.69 2.60 -2.93
C GLU A 123 -3.26 2.92 -2.50
N PHE A 124 -2.83 2.44 -1.33
CA PHE A 124 -1.41 2.39 -0.99
C PHE A 124 -0.82 1.12 -1.59
N ALA A 125 -0.18 1.26 -2.76
CA ALA A 125 0.12 0.14 -3.64
C ALA A 125 1.43 -0.54 -3.31
N SER A 126 2.53 0.21 -3.30
CA SER A 126 3.86 -0.36 -3.21
C SER A 126 4.92 0.64 -2.72
N ILE A 127 6.09 0.11 -2.37
CA ILE A 127 7.24 0.86 -1.88
C ILE A 127 8.47 0.50 -2.69
N ASN A 128 9.20 1.51 -3.16
CA ASN A 128 10.56 1.36 -3.68
C ASN A 128 11.56 1.77 -2.61
N ASN A 129 12.51 0.89 -2.29
CA ASN A 129 13.58 1.21 -1.35
C ASN A 129 14.69 2.00 -2.07
N GLY A 130 14.95 3.21 -1.61
CA GLY A 130 15.91 4.14 -2.20
C GLY A 130 15.38 4.90 -3.43
N LEU A 131 16.26 5.72 -4.00
CA LEU A 131 16.00 6.52 -5.20
C LEU A 131 16.33 5.80 -6.52
N ARG A 132 16.79 4.55 -6.45
CA ARG A 132 16.97 3.70 -7.63
C ARG A 132 15.69 2.91 -7.87
N ILE A 133 14.99 3.21 -8.96
CA ILE A 133 13.74 2.58 -9.35
C ILE A 133 14.00 1.15 -9.86
N GLY A 134 13.13 0.22 -9.45
CA GLY A 134 13.12 -1.16 -9.94
C GLY A 134 12.96 -2.21 -8.84
N ASN A 135 12.97 -1.81 -7.57
CA ASN A 135 12.84 -2.70 -6.42
C ASN A 135 11.52 -2.45 -5.66
N TRP A 136 10.42 -2.39 -6.41
CA TRP A 136 9.08 -2.21 -5.86
C TRP A 136 8.64 -3.45 -5.08
N LYS A 137 8.11 -3.21 -3.88
CA LYS A 137 7.49 -4.21 -3.02
C LYS A 137 6.03 -3.83 -2.76
N ASP A 138 5.13 -4.75 -3.04
CA ASP A 138 3.69 -4.54 -2.86
C ASP A 138 3.30 -4.74 -1.38
N ILE A 139 2.48 -3.83 -0.86
CA ILE A 139 2.13 -3.72 0.57
C ILE A 139 1.59 -5.02 1.14
N ASN A 140 0.49 -5.54 0.59
CA ASN A 140 -0.15 -6.77 1.04
C ASN A 140 0.41 -8.03 0.34
N ARG A 141 1.66 -8.03 -0.14
CA ARG A 141 2.30 -9.22 -0.74
C ARG A 141 3.70 -9.48 -0.19
N ASP A 142 4.57 -8.48 -0.25
CA ASP A 142 6.02 -8.69 -0.16
C ASP A 142 6.60 -8.46 1.24
N PHE A 143 5.76 -8.06 2.20
CA PHE A 143 6.14 -7.78 3.60
C PHE A 143 5.59 -8.83 4.56
N SER A 144 6.25 -9.07 5.68
CA SER A 144 5.66 -9.86 6.77
C SER A 144 4.46 -9.14 7.38
N TYR A 145 3.64 -9.84 8.16
CA TYR A 145 2.47 -9.22 8.81
C TYR A 145 2.85 -7.99 9.63
N ASP A 146 3.84 -8.11 10.51
CA ASP A 146 4.23 -7.03 11.42
C ASP A 146 4.84 -5.83 10.67
N GLU A 147 5.72 -6.09 9.70
CA GLU A 147 6.27 -5.03 8.84
C GLU A 147 5.16 -4.31 8.08
N ASN A 148 4.23 -5.06 7.49
CA ASN A 148 3.13 -4.49 6.73
C ASN A 148 2.21 -3.63 7.61
N GLN A 149 1.90 -4.08 8.83
CA GLN A 149 1.12 -3.28 9.78
C GLN A 149 1.83 -1.98 10.14
N GLN A 150 3.14 -2.02 10.39
CA GLN A 150 3.91 -0.79 10.66
C GLN A 150 3.91 0.17 9.47
N LEU A 151 4.05 -0.35 8.26
CA LEU A 151 4.00 0.46 7.03
C LEU A 151 2.64 1.12 6.85
N LYS A 152 1.54 0.39 7.05
CA LYS A 152 0.17 0.93 6.97
C LYS A 152 -0.08 2.00 8.02
N ASN A 153 0.23 1.72 9.29
CA ASN A 153 0.03 2.67 10.38
C ASN A 153 0.80 3.97 10.12
N ARG A 154 2.06 3.87 9.67
CA ARG A 154 2.84 5.05 9.32
C ARG A 154 2.27 5.79 8.13
N PHE A 155 1.85 5.06 7.10
CA PHE A 155 1.21 5.67 5.93
C PHE A 155 -0.02 6.49 6.34
N GLU A 156 -0.86 5.91 7.19
CA GLU A 156 -2.05 6.57 7.71
C GLU A 156 -1.70 7.83 8.50
N GLU A 157 -0.79 7.72 9.46
CA GLU A 157 -0.41 8.83 10.35
C GLU A 157 0.29 9.97 9.62
N SER A 158 1.24 9.64 8.74
CA SER A 158 2.16 10.63 8.15
C SER A 158 1.66 11.23 6.83
N TYR A 159 0.76 10.54 6.13
CA TYR A 159 0.31 10.92 4.79
C TYR A 159 -1.21 10.99 4.69
N LEU A 160 -1.92 9.87 4.91
CA LEU A 160 -3.36 9.81 4.66
C LEU A 160 -4.15 10.77 5.56
N ASN A 161 -3.91 10.76 6.87
CA ASN A 161 -4.63 11.60 7.83
C ASN A 161 -4.38 13.11 7.58
N PRO A 162 -3.14 13.57 7.33
CA PRO A 162 -2.89 14.93 6.85
C PRO A 162 -3.62 15.29 5.55
N ILE A 163 -3.67 14.38 4.57
CA ILE A 163 -4.40 14.59 3.31
C ILE A 163 -5.91 14.71 3.58
N LYS A 164 -6.48 13.84 4.42
CA LYS A 164 -7.89 13.91 4.86
C LYS A 164 -8.22 15.26 5.51
N LYS A 165 -7.35 15.76 6.38
CA LYS A 165 -7.51 17.11 6.96
C LYS A 165 -7.52 18.21 5.90
N LEU A 166 -6.77 18.07 4.81
CA LEU A 166 -6.81 19.06 3.71
C LEU A 166 -8.10 18.95 2.89
N LEU A 167 -8.73 17.78 2.82
CA LEU A 167 -10.02 17.56 2.18
C LEU A 167 -11.18 18.16 2.99
N GLU A 168 -11.15 18.05 4.32
CA GLU A 168 -12.18 18.62 5.20
C GLU A 168 -12.18 20.15 5.24
N ASN A 169 -11.04 20.78 4.92
CA ASN A 169 -10.84 22.23 4.98
C ASN A 169 -10.98 22.92 3.60
N ASN A 170 -11.45 22.22 2.57
CA ASN A 170 -11.72 22.75 1.24
C ASN A 170 -13.23 22.66 0.93
#